data_AF-A0AAD7JFP6-F1
#
_entry.id   AF-A0AAD7JFP6-F1
#
_cell.length_a   1.000
_cell.length_b   1.000
_cell.length_c   1.000
_cell.angle_alpha   90.00
_cell.angle_beta   90.00
_cell.angle_gamma   90.00
#
_symmetry.space_group_name_H-M   'P 1'
#
loop_
_entity.id
_entity.type
_entity.pdbx_description
1 polymer ?
#
loop_
_entity_poly.entity_id
_entity_poly.type
_entity_poly.pdbx_seq_one_letter_code
_entity_poly.pdbx_strand_id
1 'polypeptide(L)'
;MRHYYFWRGAASEPDATHVPYLNGHPHVKDGVVVKSRIKQFKCPARRAIYVPPDPSIRKVLLVTNNTGHNHPMPILSKVSVGVKETYKNCVKAAGVVGATVAKVNNASSTKVLLGGKTPSAFAPGLHSKRAKRDIIAAAKREQFPHGLDATVTVYAKVVERGLIAATVARAYINRASTDFFEKVFDELQRVKLMVTGKPIPLKQFVPGGNLLVMNADMDGAQILGVCRSVMKHNVPEYSSIPNDTPPEQVAAEFIKICWRHAKEPVHDFRSLVSPDDHARLLNFVYIESAEKLTEFSAFVDSLGIKKIHDWWAHKEMHPWIIPCLVKSQSRLTAEVWDTTPSTTNTNEAQHAGTNSLTGTGLSFAEGLTAAYDVDRNVADEIELSLKTGILANPHNESSHRAARSTTRHTTTSKKAPEQVEKRRESNALSKDLKEQLQAINPTSGRSGKQAAPPLLSASSSGRVKSVPVRAGNDGFFSRRSPFLINIFRPFWNPADAFAQRSGRYSSR
;
A
#
# COMPACT_ATOMS: atom_id res chain seq x y z
N MET A 1 10.79 -58.38 -28.20
CA MET A 1 9.59 -58.08 -29.02
C MET A 1 8.83 -56.97 -28.31
N ARG A 2 8.48 -55.81 -28.87
CA ARG A 2 8.09 -55.46 -30.24
C ARG A 2 8.84 -54.21 -30.71
N HIS A 3 9.32 -54.24 -31.95
CA HIS A 3 9.75 -53.04 -32.68
C HIS A 3 8.50 -52.24 -33.05
N TYR A 4 8.43 -50.98 -32.64
CA TYR A 4 7.52 -50.01 -33.26
C TYR A 4 8.39 -48.96 -33.94
N TYR A 5 8.53 -49.12 -35.26
CA TYR A 5 8.87 -48.03 -36.15
C TYR A 5 7.65 -47.12 -36.28
N PHE A 6 7.80 -45.84 -35.95
CA PHE A 6 6.98 -44.78 -36.52
C PHE A 6 7.90 -43.84 -37.29
N TRP A 7 7.89 -43.98 -38.62
CA TRP A 7 8.24 -42.91 -39.54
C TRP A 7 7.26 -42.92 -40.72
N ARG A 8 7.10 -41.74 -41.35
CA ARG A 8 6.07 -41.25 -42.30
C ARG A 8 4.84 -40.67 -41.58
N GLY A 9 4.50 -39.39 -41.67
CA GLY A 9 4.41 -38.53 -42.87
C GLY A 9 5.68 -38.27 -43.67
N ALA A 10 5.67 -38.79 -44.89
CA ALA A 10 6.40 -38.21 -45.99
C ALA A 10 5.81 -36.80 -46.22
N ALA A 11 6.59 -35.77 -45.91
CA ALA A 11 6.63 -34.66 -46.85
C ALA A 11 7.67 -35.10 -47.88
N SER A 12 7.26 -35.16 -49.14
CA SER A 12 8.18 -35.05 -50.27
C SER A 12 9.24 -34.01 -49.94
N GLU A 13 10.46 -34.23 -50.40
CA GLU A 13 11.45 -33.16 -50.47
C GLU A 13 10.73 -31.92 -51.00
N PRO A 14 10.62 -30.81 -50.23
CA PRO A 14 10.40 -29.56 -50.90
C PRO A 14 11.62 -29.43 -51.78
N ASP A 15 11.36 -29.42 -53.09
CA ASP A 15 12.22 -28.86 -54.10
C ASP A 15 13.07 -27.75 -53.46
N ALA A 16 14.38 -27.79 -53.70
CA ALA A 16 15.39 -26.97 -53.04
C ALA A 16 15.27 -25.46 -53.32
N THR A 17 14.08 -25.01 -53.73
CA THR A 17 13.82 -23.70 -54.32
C THR A 17 13.13 -22.72 -53.39
N HIS A 18 12.54 -23.10 -52.24
CA HIS A 18 11.93 -22.10 -51.31
C HIS A 18 12.09 -22.44 -49.81
N VAL A 19 13.23 -22.04 -49.23
CA VAL A 19 13.36 -21.83 -47.78
C VAL A 19 13.04 -20.35 -47.50
N PRO A 20 12.13 -19.99 -46.58
CA PRO A 20 11.83 -18.58 -46.31
C PRO A 20 13.10 -17.90 -45.79
N TYR A 21 13.63 -17.00 -46.61
CA TYR A 21 14.88 -16.28 -46.35
C TYR A 21 14.79 -15.54 -45.01
N LEU A 22 15.54 -16.01 -44.01
CA LEU A 22 15.86 -15.18 -42.85
C LEU A 22 16.84 -14.11 -43.34
N ASN A 23 16.32 -12.90 -43.57
CA ASN A 23 17.14 -11.76 -43.97
C ASN A 23 18.27 -11.55 -42.96
N GLY A 24 19.53 -11.65 -43.41
CA GLY A 24 20.69 -11.32 -42.60
C GLY A 24 20.72 -9.84 -42.26
N HIS A 25 21.43 -9.51 -41.18
CA HIS A 25 21.67 -8.11 -40.84
C HIS A 25 22.45 -7.42 -41.98
N PRO A 26 22.15 -6.17 -42.32
CA PRO A 26 22.96 -5.41 -43.27
C PRO A 26 24.37 -5.25 -42.71
N HIS A 27 25.40 -5.56 -43.51
CA HIS A 27 26.80 -5.31 -43.19
C HIS A 27 27.38 -4.36 -44.24
N VAL A 28 28.27 -3.48 -43.82
CA VAL A 28 29.05 -2.66 -44.76
C VAL A 28 30.31 -3.45 -45.11
N LYS A 29 30.46 -3.78 -46.39
CA LYS A 29 31.70 -4.37 -46.94
C LYS A 29 32.18 -3.43 -48.05
N ASP A 30 33.42 -2.96 -47.93
CA ASP A 30 34.04 -2.05 -48.90
C ASP A 30 33.20 -0.78 -49.17
N GLY A 31 32.62 -0.21 -48.11
CA GLY A 31 31.80 1.02 -48.19
C GLY A 31 30.37 0.80 -48.69
N VAL A 32 29.99 -0.42 -49.10
CA VAL A 32 28.65 -0.73 -49.63
C VAL A 32 27.86 -1.57 -48.63
N VAL A 33 26.60 -1.21 -48.41
CA VAL A 33 25.68 -1.99 -47.56
C VAL A 33 25.27 -3.27 -48.30
N VAL A 34 25.81 -4.40 -47.88
CA VAL A 34 25.50 -5.73 -48.41
C VAL A 34 24.60 -6.48 -47.42
N LYS A 35 23.50 -7.06 -47.90
CA LYS A 35 22.69 -8.00 -47.13
C LYS A 35 23.41 -9.35 -47.09
N SER A 36 23.88 -9.76 -45.92
CA SER A 36 24.53 -11.06 -45.76
C SER A 36 23.50 -12.20 -45.81
N ARG A 37 23.92 -13.35 -46.37
CA ARG A 37 23.11 -14.57 -46.37
C ARG A 37 23.42 -15.36 -45.10
N ILE A 38 22.41 -15.62 -44.28
CA ILE A 38 22.56 -16.51 -43.12
C ILE A 38 22.67 -17.93 -43.64
N LYS A 39 23.83 -18.57 -43.42
CA LYS A 39 24.03 -20.00 -43.70
C LYS A 39 23.73 -20.80 -42.44
N GLN A 40 22.72 -21.67 -42.51
CA GLN A 40 22.43 -22.61 -41.43
C GLN A 40 23.39 -23.80 -41.50
N PHE A 41 24.11 -24.08 -40.42
CA PHE A 41 24.98 -25.25 -40.31
C PHE A 41 24.24 -26.37 -39.57
N LYS A 42 24.29 -27.59 -40.10
CA LYS A 42 23.80 -28.78 -39.39
C LYS A 42 24.86 -29.21 -38.37
N CYS A 43 24.41 -29.39 -37.13
CA CYS A 43 25.25 -29.91 -36.04
C CYS A 43 25.33 -31.45 -36.13
N PRO A 44 26.53 -32.06 -36.13
CA PRO A 44 26.70 -33.51 -36.10
C PRO A 44 26.50 -34.10 -34.69
N ALA A 45 26.56 -33.27 -33.64
CA ALA A 45 26.32 -33.72 -32.27
C ALA A 45 24.85 -34.17 -32.10
N ARG A 46 24.66 -35.34 -31.50
CA ARG A 46 23.37 -35.96 -31.22
C ARG A 46 23.26 -36.27 -29.74
N ARG A 47 22.06 -36.09 -29.20
CA ARG A 47 21.70 -36.57 -27.86
C ARG A 47 20.50 -37.49 -27.94
N ALA A 48 20.58 -38.64 -27.29
CA ALA A 48 19.45 -39.51 -27.04
C ALA A 48 18.97 -39.27 -25.60
N ILE A 49 17.66 -39.11 -25.44
CA ILE A 49 17.02 -38.97 -24.14
C ILE A 49 16.20 -40.24 -23.92
N TYR A 50 16.59 -41.04 -22.94
CA TYR A 50 15.83 -42.21 -22.53
C TYR A 50 14.97 -41.82 -21.33
N VAL A 51 13.66 -41.87 -21.54
CA VAL A 51 12.65 -41.65 -20.50
C VAL A 51 12.24 -43.02 -19.97
N PRO A 52 12.34 -43.27 -18.65
CA PRO A 52 11.89 -44.53 -18.09
C PRO A 52 10.38 -44.69 -18.30
N PRO A 53 9.90 -45.90 -18.64
CA PRO A 53 8.46 -46.14 -18.80
C PRO A 53 7.71 -46.06 -17.46
N ASP A 54 8.40 -46.27 -16.34
CA ASP A 54 7.84 -46.09 -15.00
C ASP A 54 7.80 -44.60 -14.61
N PRO A 55 6.60 -44.00 -14.43
CA PRO A 55 6.44 -42.59 -14.06
C PRO A 55 6.89 -42.27 -12.62
N SER A 56 7.15 -43.27 -11.78
CA SER A 56 7.70 -43.07 -10.43
C SER A 56 9.19 -42.66 -10.49
N ILE A 57 9.90 -43.04 -11.56
CA ILE A 57 11.32 -42.73 -11.75
C ILE A 57 11.46 -41.33 -12.36
N ARG A 58 11.68 -40.32 -11.52
CA ARG A 58 11.90 -38.92 -11.94
C ARG A 58 13.33 -38.64 -12.42
N LYS A 59 13.92 -39.56 -13.19
CA LYS A 59 15.28 -39.44 -13.75
C LYS A 59 15.23 -39.74 -15.25
N VAL A 60 16.06 -39.06 -16.03
CA VAL A 60 16.25 -39.34 -17.47
C VAL A 60 17.71 -39.68 -17.73
N LEU A 61 17.96 -40.65 -18.60
CA LEU A 61 19.31 -40.95 -19.06
C LEU A 61 19.58 -40.15 -20.33
N LEU A 62 20.61 -39.31 -20.28
CA LEU A 62 21.09 -38.52 -21.40
C LEU A 62 22.35 -39.16 -21.94
N VAL A 63 22.26 -39.75 -23.14
CA VAL A 63 23.42 -40.27 -23.85
C VAL A 63 23.78 -39.27 -24.93
N THR A 64 24.99 -38.73 -24.86
CA THR A 64 25.54 -37.88 -25.92
C THR A 64 26.47 -38.72 -26.77
N ASN A 65 26.47 -38.53 -28.09
CA ASN A 65 27.55 -39.07 -28.90
C ASN A 65 28.81 -38.24 -28.61
N ASN A 66 29.99 -38.88 -28.66
CA ASN A 66 31.27 -38.20 -28.38
C ASN A 66 31.71 -37.30 -29.56
N THR A 67 30.76 -36.78 -30.32
CA THR A 67 31.00 -35.97 -31.52
C THR A 67 30.94 -34.51 -31.14
N GLY A 68 32.05 -33.80 -31.28
CA GLY A 68 32.13 -32.36 -31.01
C GLY A 68 31.19 -31.53 -31.89
N HIS A 69 30.74 -30.40 -31.37
CA HIS A 69 30.01 -29.40 -32.17
C HIS A 69 30.93 -28.80 -33.24
N ASN A 70 30.46 -28.73 -34.49
CA ASN A 70 31.20 -28.10 -35.61
C ASN A 70 30.80 -26.64 -35.87
N HIS A 71 30.14 -26.02 -34.89
CA HIS A 71 29.67 -24.65 -34.96
C HIS A 71 29.88 -23.98 -33.60
N PRO A 72 30.10 -22.66 -33.56
CA PRO A 72 30.09 -21.93 -32.30
C PRO A 72 28.73 -22.10 -31.62
N MET A 73 28.73 -22.13 -30.28
CA MET A 73 27.49 -22.13 -29.53
C MET A 73 26.67 -20.90 -29.96
N PRO A 74 25.41 -21.06 -30.41
CA PRO A 74 24.61 -19.92 -30.80
C PRO A 74 24.51 -18.97 -29.62
N ILE A 75 24.66 -17.66 -29.88
CA ILE A 75 24.55 -16.64 -28.82
C ILE A 75 23.09 -16.61 -28.36
N LEU A 76 22.79 -17.39 -27.31
CA LEU A 76 21.44 -17.58 -26.76
C LEU A 76 20.82 -16.28 -26.23
N SER A 77 21.62 -15.24 -26.03
CA SER A 77 21.23 -14.03 -25.31
C SER A 77 20.84 -12.84 -26.20
N LYS A 78 21.25 -12.79 -27.48
CA LYS A 78 21.06 -11.58 -28.30
C LYS A 78 19.79 -11.66 -29.14
N VAL A 79 18.78 -10.91 -28.72
CA VAL A 79 17.56 -10.70 -29.52
C VAL A 79 17.86 -9.67 -30.61
N SER A 80 17.72 -10.07 -31.88
CA SER A 80 17.89 -9.15 -33.03
C SER A 80 16.82 -8.06 -33.02
N VAL A 81 17.11 -6.93 -33.68
CA VAL A 81 16.18 -5.79 -33.75
C VAL A 81 14.84 -6.19 -34.37
N GLY A 82 14.86 -6.95 -35.47
CA GLY A 82 13.64 -7.46 -36.11
C GLY A 82 12.81 -8.34 -35.17
N VAL A 83 13.46 -9.23 -34.41
CA VAL A 83 12.77 -10.09 -33.43
C VAL A 83 12.19 -9.26 -32.27
N LYS A 84 12.89 -8.21 -31.82
CA LYS A 84 12.35 -7.29 -30.82
C LYS A 84 11.08 -6.61 -31.33
N GLU A 85 11.07 -6.14 -32.58
CA GLU A 85 9.91 -5.48 -33.18
C GLU A 85 8.73 -6.45 -33.37
N THR A 86 8.98 -7.66 -33.89
CA THR A 86 7.93 -8.68 -34.01
C THR A 86 7.34 -9.02 -32.64
N TYR A 87 8.17 -9.23 -31.61
CA TYR A 87 7.67 -9.54 -30.28
C TYR A 87 6.95 -8.32 -29.64
N LYS A 88 7.41 -7.09 -29.90
CA LYS A 88 6.72 -5.85 -29.51
C LYS A 88 5.32 -5.77 -30.14
N ASN A 89 5.16 -6.18 -31.39
CA ASN A 89 3.85 -6.29 -32.04
C ASN A 89 2.96 -7.36 -31.39
N CYS A 90 3.54 -8.49 -30.95
CA CYS A 90 2.81 -9.45 -30.12
C CYS A 90 2.33 -8.84 -28.79
N VAL A 91 3.15 -8.01 -28.13
CA VAL A 91 2.74 -7.29 -26.91
C VAL A 91 1.59 -6.33 -27.20
N LYS A 92 1.67 -5.55 -28.28
CA LYS A 92 0.61 -4.62 -28.70
C LYS A 92 -0.70 -5.36 -28.99
N ALA A 93 -0.64 -6.46 -29.75
CA ALA A 93 -1.81 -7.27 -30.10
C ALA A 93 -2.40 -8.06 -28.93
N ALA A 94 -1.60 -8.41 -27.92
CA ALA A 94 -2.10 -9.05 -26.69
C ALA A 94 -2.66 -8.03 -25.67
N GLY A 95 -2.50 -6.74 -25.94
CA GLY A 95 -2.78 -5.64 -25.01
C GLY A 95 -1.58 -5.34 -24.12
N VAL A 96 -1.11 -4.08 -24.17
CA VAL A 96 0.08 -3.61 -23.44
C VAL A 96 -0.20 -3.45 -21.93
N VAL A 97 -1.42 -3.05 -21.57
CA VAL A 97 -1.85 -2.91 -20.18
C VAL A 97 -1.98 -4.29 -19.52
N GLY A 98 -1.29 -4.49 -18.40
CA GLY A 98 -1.23 -5.80 -17.72
C GLY A 98 -0.43 -6.85 -18.48
N ALA A 99 0.36 -6.47 -19.49
CA ALA A 99 1.18 -7.41 -20.25
C ALA A 99 2.27 -8.03 -19.36
N THR A 100 2.25 -9.35 -19.24
CA THR A 100 3.31 -10.16 -18.66
C THR A 100 3.87 -11.13 -19.70
N VAL A 101 5.08 -11.64 -19.50
CA VAL A 101 5.68 -12.62 -20.43
C VAL A 101 4.76 -13.84 -20.62
N ALA A 102 4.10 -14.30 -19.55
CA ALA A 102 3.18 -15.42 -19.62
C ALA A 102 1.92 -15.07 -20.44
N LYS A 103 1.29 -13.92 -20.14
CA LYS A 103 0.09 -13.45 -20.85
C LYS A 103 0.36 -13.27 -22.34
N VAL A 104 1.46 -12.59 -22.70
CA VAL A 104 1.85 -12.37 -24.10
C VAL A 104 2.18 -13.71 -24.77
N ASN A 105 2.95 -14.60 -24.13
CA ASN A 105 3.30 -15.89 -24.73
C ASN A 105 2.10 -16.80 -25.00
N ASN A 106 1.08 -16.72 -24.14
CA ASN A 106 -0.10 -17.58 -24.23
C ASN A 106 -1.24 -16.97 -25.05
N ALA A 107 -1.16 -15.68 -25.40
CA ALA A 107 -2.16 -15.01 -26.20
C ALA A 107 -2.32 -15.67 -27.58
N SER A 108 -3.57 -15.79 -28.06
CA SER A 108 -3.88 -16.31 -29.39
C SER A 108 -3.23 -15.47 -30.49
N SER A 109 -3.25 -14.13 -30.34
CA SER A 109 -2.63 -13.17 -31.25
C SER A 109 -1.13 -13.40 -31.43
N THR A 110 -0.41 -13.78 -30.37
CA THR A 110 1.02 -14.09 -30.43
C THR A 110 1.29 -15.32 -31.30
N LYS A 111 0.47 -16.37 -31.20
CA LYS A 111 0.64 -17.56 -32.06
C LYS A 111 0.44 -17.21 -33.53
N VAL A 112 -0.55 -16.37 -33.85
CA VAL A 112 -0.81 -15.92 -35.22
C VAL A 112 0.38 -15.11 -35.76
N LEU A 113 0.85 -14.11 -35.01
CA LEU A 113 1.93 -13.22 -35.42
C LEU A 113 3.29 -13.93 -35.56
N LEU A 114 3.49 -15.06 -34.88
CA LEU A 114 4.70 -15.87 -34.97
C LEU A 114 4.56 -17.07 -35.92
N GLY A 115 3.50 -17.12 -36.74
CA GLY A 115 3.28 -18.19 -37.71
C GLY A 115 3.10 -19.57 -37.07
N GLY A 116 2.33 -19.64 -35.98
CA GLY A 116 2.05 -20.85 -35.21
C GLY A 116 3.18 -21.30 -34.28
N LYS A 117 4.35 -20.62 -34.30
CA LYS A 117 5.51 -20.99 -33.48
C LYS A 117 5.43 -20.39 -32.07
N THR A 118 6.04 -21.07 -31.10
CA THR A 118 6.29 -20.46 -29.79
C THR A 118 7.38 -19.39 -29.92
N PRO A 119 7.42 -18.38 -29.02
CA PRO A 119 8.45 -17.33 -29.07
C PRO A 119 9.89 -17.86 -29.13
N SER A 120 10.20 -18.91 -28.35
CA SER A 120 11.53 -19.54 -28.35
C SER A 120 11.83 -20.30 -29.64
N ALA A 121 10.81 -20.89 -30.29
CA ALA A 121 10.95 -21.58 -31.57
C ALA A 121 11.01 -20.61 -32.76
N PHE A 122 10.40 -19.43 -32.63
CA PHE A 122 10.51 -18.33 -33.59
C PHE A 122 11.91 -17.73 -33.57
N ALA A 123 12.44 -17.43 -32.37
CA ALA A 123 13.79 -16.91 -32.20
C ALA A 123 14.42 -17.41 -30.88
N PRO A 124 15.61 -18.03 -30.91
CA PRO A 124 16.28 -18.55 -29.71
C PRO A 124 16.48 -17.50 -28.62
N GLY A 125 16.74 -16.23 -28.98
CA GLY A 125 16.91 -15.13 -28.02
C GLY A 125 15.66 -14.83 -27.17
N LEU A 126 14.46 -15.20 -27.62
CA LEU A 126 13.22 -15.08 -26.85
C LEU A 126 13.03 -16.19 -25.81
N HIS A 127 13.98 -17.13 -25.70
CA HIS A 127 14.06 -18.02 -24.56
C HIS A 127 14.34 -17.25 -23.26
N SER A 128 15.08 -16.13 -23.35
CA SER A 128 15.37 -15.26 -22.21
C SER A 128 14.10 -14.56 -21.71
N LYS A 129 13.66 -14.94 -20.49
CA LYS A 129 12.57 -14.24 -19.77
C LYS A 129 12.91 -12.77 -19.49
N ARG A 130 14.20 -12.43 -19.36
CA ARG A 130 14.65 -11.05 -19.15
C ARG A 130 14.47 -10.21 -20.41
N ALA A 131 14.96 -10.70 -21.55
CA ALA A 131 14.83 -9.96 -22.81
C ALA A 131 13.37 -9.68 -23.18
N LYS A 132 12.47 -10.66 -22.96
CA LYS A 132 11.02 -10.45 -23.14
C LYS A 132 10.45 -9.41 -22.19
N ARG A 133 10.86 -9.42 -20.91
CA ARG A 133 10.46 -8.38 -19.94
C ARG A 133 10.93 -7.00 -20.35
N ASP A 134 12.15 -6.87 -20.86
CA ASP A 134 12.70 -5.60 -21.31
C ASP A 134 11.92 -5.06 -22.53
N ILE A 135 11.55 -5.92 -23.48
CA ILE A 135 10.71 -5.54 -24.63
C ILE A 135 9.31 -5.10 -24.16
N ILE A 136 8.69 -5.85 -23.25
CA ILE A 136 7.38 -5.48 -22.67
C ILE A 136 7.48 -4.14 -21.94
N ALA A 137 8.51 -3.93 -21.12
CA ALA A 137 8.73 -2.68 -20.40
C ALA A 137 8.97 -1.49 -21.34
N ALA A 138 9.68 -1.70 -22.44
CA ALA A 138 9.87 -0.69 -23.48
C ALA A 138 8.54 -0.37 -24.20
N ALA A 139 7.73 -1.37 -24.53
CA ALA A 139 6.40 -1.16 -25.12
C ALA A 139 5.46 -0.40 -24.17
N LYS A 140 5.49 -0.73 -22.87
CA LYS A 140 4.75 0.01 -21.84
C LYS A 140 5.20 1.46 -21.74
N ARG A 141 6.52 1.72 -21.77
CA ARG A 141 7.07 3.09 -21.77
C ARG A 141 6.73 3.86 -23.04
N GLU A 142 6.69 3.20 -24.20
CA GLU A 142 6.30 3.86 -25.46
C GLU A 142 4.83 4.30 -25.42
N GLN A 143 3.93 3.46 -24.92
CA GLN A 143 2.52 3.80 -24.81
C GLN A 143 2.20 4.74 -23.65
N PHE A 144 3.01 4.69 -22.58
CA PHE A 144 2.84 5.51 -21.37
C PHE A 144 4.17 6.22 -21.03
N PRO A 145 4.61 7.22 -21.83
CA PRO A 145 5.94 7.83 -21.77
C PRO A 145 6.27 8.57 -20.47
N HIS A 146 5.27 9.04 -19.73
CA HIS A 146 5.45 9.73 -18.45
C HIS A 146 5.07 8.84 -17.23
N GLY A 147 4.82 7.53 -17.47
CA GLY A 147 3.72 6.88 -16.76
C GLY A 147 2.39 7.51 -17.20
N LEU A 148 1.24 7.00 -16.78
CA LEU A 148 0.03 7.83 -16.91
C LEU A 148 0.24 9.01 -15.96
N ASP A 149 0.33 10.23 -16.50
CA ASP A 149 0.15 11.43 -15.69
C ASP A 149 -1.14 11.27 -14.89
N ALA A 150 -1.01 11.55 -13.60
CA ALA A 150 -1.88 11.04 -12.55
C ALA A 150 -3.35 10.95 -12.95
N THR A 151 -3.85 9.72 -13.04
CA THR A 151 -5.27 9.46 -13.19
C THR A 151 -5.84 9.27 -11.78
N VAL A 152 -6.51 10.29 -11.27
CA VAL A 152 -7.42 10.13 -10.13
C VAL A 152 -8.64 9.42 -10.69
N THR A 153 -8.88 8.17 -10.31
CA THR A 153 -10.07 7.43 -10.75
C THR A 153 -10.91 7.04 -9.56
N VAL A 154 -11.91 7.87 -9.30
CA VAL A 154 -12.82 7.70 -8.16
C VAL A 154 -13.87 6.63 -8.46
N TYR A 155 -13.55 5.41 -8.05
CA TYR A 155 -14.37 4.21 -7.78
C TYR A 155 -15.59 4.30 -6.86
N ALA A 156 -16.64 5.09 -7.09
CA ALA A 156 -17.79 5.11 -6.17
C ALA A 156 -18.87 4.04 -6.43
N LYS A 157 -18.94 2.98 -5.61
CA LYS A 157 -20.14 2.10 -5.45
C LYS A 157 -20.47 1.98 -3.95
N VAL A 158 -21.60 2.54 -3.53
CA VAL A 158 -22.07 2.51 -2.13
C VAL A 158 -23.10 1.40 -1.98
N VAL A 159 -22.82 0.42 -1.13
CA VAL A 159 -23.78 -0.63 -0.77
C VAL A 159 -23.64 -0.92 0.73
N GLU A 160 -24.65 -0.57 1.54
CA GLU A 160 -24.65 -0.83 2.99
C GLU A 160 -25.67 -1.89 3.40
N ARG A 161 -25.18 -3.08 3.76
CA ARG A 161 -25.64 -3.86 4.93
C ARG A 161 -24.56 -4.89 5.31
N GLY A 162 -24.07 -4.82 6.55
CA GLY A 162 -23.29 -5.88 7.21
C GLY A 162 -21.81 -5.99 6.82
N LEU A 163 -20.93 -5.44 7.67
CA LEU A 163 -19.54 -5.86 7.94
C LEU A 163 -18.52 -6.01 6.77
N ILE A 164 -18.88 -5.69 5.53
CA ILE A 164 -17.97 -5.67 4.36
C ILE A 164 -17.72 -4.20 3.99
N ALA A 165 -16.46 -3.77 4.02
CA ALA A 165 -16.07 -2.43 3.63
C ALA A 165 -15.82 -2.37 2.11
N ALA A 166 -16.65 -1.62 1.38
CA ALA A 166 -16.42 -1.31 -0.02
C ALA A 166 -15.48 -0.09 -0.15
N THR A 167 -14.50 -0.17 -1.04
CA THR A 167 -13.74 1.00 -1.44
C THR A 167 -14.59 1.85 -2.38
N VAL A 168 -14.85 3.10 -2.00
CA VAL A 168 -15.70 4.04 -2.77
C VAL A 168 -14.87 5.02 -3.61
N ALA A 169 -13.54 5.00 -3.47
CA ALA A 169 -12.64 5.81 -4.27
C ALA A 169 -11.21 5.29 -4.18
N ARG A 170 -10.43 5.41 -5.26
CA ARG A 170 -8.97 5.29 -5.21
C ARG A 170 -8.34 6.41 -6.01
N ALA A 171 -7.31 7.02 -5.45
CA ALA A 171 -6.45 7.93 -6.19
C ALA A 171 -5.07 7.29 -6.30
N TYR A 172 -4.57 7.16 -7.54
CA TYR A 172 -3.19 6.75 -7.79
C TYR A 172 -2.39 7.98 -8.21
N ILE A 173 -1.31 8.26 -7.49
CA ILE A 173 -0.51 9.48 -7.67
C ILE A 173 0.96 9.14 -7.94
N ASN A 174 1.58 9.80 -8.93
CA ASN A 174 3.04 9.77 -9.17
C ASN A 174 3.76 11.01 -8.65
N ARG A 175 3.01 12.01 -8.21
CA ARG A 175 3.53 13.28 -7.73
C ARG A 175 3.02 13.50 -6.31
N ALA A 176 3.93 13.87 -5.42
CA ALA A 176 3.64 14.17 -4.02
C ALA A 176 4.04 15.61 -3.75
N SER A 177 3.29 16.55 -4.35
CA SER A 177 3.47 17.99 -4.15
C SER A 177 2.17 18.60 -3.64
N THR A 178 2.29 19.73 -2.93
CA THR A 178 1.14 20.44 -2.33
C THR A 178 0.07 20.74 -3.37
N ASP A 179 0.45 21.36 -4.49
CA ASP A 179 -0.46 21.70 -5.59
C ASP A 179 -1.15 20.48 -6.19
N PHE A 180 -0.49 19.32 -6.13
CA PHE A 180 -1.02 18.09 -6.68
C PHE A 180 -2.05 17.49 -5.72
N PHE A 181 -1.73 17.42 -4.42
CA PHE A 181 -2.68 16.99 -3.41
C PHE A 181 -3.90 17.90 -3.33
N GLU A 182 -3.72 19.21 -3.45
CA GLU A 182 -4.84 20.17 -3.55
C GLU A 182 -5.83 19.77 -4.65
N LYS A 183 -5.34 19.48 -5.87
CA LYS A 183 -6.19 18.99 -6.97
C LYS A 183 -6.88 17.66 -6.66
N VAL A 184 -6.19 16.74 -5.98
CA VAL A 184 -6.78 15.46 -5.57
C VAL A 184 -7.95 15.68 -4.60
N PHE A 185 -7.79 16.57 -3.61
CA PHE A 185 -8.85 16.88 -2.65
C PHE A 185 -9.99 17.66 -3.29
N ASP A 186 -9.70 18.63 -4.16
CA ASP A 186 -10.74 19.35 -4.93
C ASP A 186 -11.58 18.38 -5.74
N GLU A 187 -10.92 17.42 -6.41
CA GLU A 187 -11.61 16.47 -7.26
C GLU A 187 -12.41 15.43 -6.47
N LEU A 188 -11.92 15.04 -5.30
CA LEU A 188 -12.70 14.24 -4.35
C LEU A 188 -13.97 14.97 -3.91
N GLN A 189 -13.87 16.26 -3.58
CA GLN A 189 -15.03 17.07 -3.21
C GLN A 189 -16.03 17.18 -4.35
N ARG A 190 -15.55 17.48 -5.57
CA ARG A 190 -16.36 17.59 -6.78
C ARG A 190 -17.08 16.28 -7.11
N VAL A 191 -16.35 15.16 -7.13
CA VAL A 191 -16.93 13.84 -7.46
C VAL A 191 -17.94 13.41 -6.41
N LYS A 192 -17.65 13.59 -5.11
CA LYS A 192 -18.63 13.25 -4.08
C LYS A 192 -19.92 14.07 -4.24
N LEU A 193 -19.81 15.37 -4.48
CA LEU A 193 -20.97 16.23 -4.69
C LEU A 193 -21.79 15.74 -5.90
N MET A 194 -21.12 15.41 -7.00
CA MET A 194 -21.78 14.86 -8.20
C MET A 194 -22.50 13.54 -7.92
N VAL A 195 -21.87 12.61 -7.20
CA VAL A 195 -22.41 11.26 -6.97
C VAL A 195 -23.51 11.25 -5.91
N THR A 196 -23.37 12.06 -4.86
CA THR A 196 -24.24 11.98 -3.66
C THR A 196 -25.19 13.17 -3.50
N GLY A 197 -24.98 14.24 -4.27
CA GLY A 197 -25.65 15.53 -4.07
C GLY A 197 -25.21 16.25 -2.78
N LYS A 198 -24.20 15.74 -2.06
CA LYS A 198 -23.76 16.29 -0.76
C LYS A 198 -22.25 16.59 -0.74
N PRO A 199 -21.83 17.78 -0.28
CA PRO A 199 -20.41 18.16 -0.22
C PRO A 199 -19.65 17.41 0.89
N ILE A 200 -18.35 17.69 1.05
CA ILE A 200 -17.48 17.22 2.15
C ILE A 200 -17.24 18.34 3.17
N PRO A 201 -18.25 18.78 3.94
CA PRO A 201 -18.07 19.91 4.82
C PRO A 201 -17.37 19.48 6.12
N LEU A 202 -16.23 20.12 6.39
CA LEU A 202 -15.62 20.13 7.72
C LEU A 202 -16.42 21.07 8.60
N LYS A 203 -16.83 20.57 9.78
CA LYS A 203 -17.66 21.30 10.75
C LYS A 203 -17.02 22.62 11.19
N GLN A 204 -15.70 22.68 11.21
CA GLN A 204 -14.97 23.89 11.61
C GLN A 204 -15.07 25.04 10.59
N PHE A 205 -15.32 24.74 9.31
CA PHE A 205 -15.22 25.72 8.22
C PHE A 205 -16.56 26.08 7.59
N VAL A 206 -17.57 25.20 7.69
CA VAL A 206 -18.84 25.34 6.96
C VAL A 206 -20.04 25.05 7.87
N PRO A 207 -21.08 25.89 7.87
CA PRO A 207 -22.34 25.61 8.56
C PRO A 207 -22.93 24.27 8.14
N GLY A 208 -23.40 23.47 9.10
CA GLY A 208 -23.96 22.15 8.83
C GLY A 208 -22.90 21.08 8.47
N GLY A 209 -21.61 21.40 8.59
CA GLY A 209 -20.54 20.43 8.43
C GLY A 209 -20.54 19.32 9.47
N ASN A 210 -20.13 18.11 9.06
CA ASN A 210 -20.20 16.91 9.91
C ASN A 210 -18.86 16.18 10.06
N LEU A 211 -17.84 16.53 9.27
CA LEU A 211 -16.49 16.03 9.48
C LEU A 211 -15.78 16.89 10.53
N LEU A 212 -15.25 16.27 11.58
CA LEU A 212 -14.63 16.99 12.69
C LEU A 212 -13.12 17.13 12.53
N VAL A 213 -12.48 16.10 11.99
CA VAL A 213 -11.03 15.98 11.96
C VAL A 213 -10.61 15.07 10.81
N MET A 214 -9.43 15.32 10.27
CA MET A 214 -8.72 14.42 9.38
C MET A 214 -7.48 13.90 10.11
N ASN A 215 -7.38 12.57 10.20
CA ASN A 215 -6.17 11.91 10.66
C ASN A 215 -5.23 11.73 9.48
N ALA A 216 -3.99 12.16 9.62
CA ALA A 216 -3.03 12.16 8.53
C ALA A 216 -1.71 11.51 8.95
N ASP A 217 -1.01 10.96 7.95
CA ASP A 217 0.42 10.72 8.07
C ASP A 217 1.14 12.07 8.01
N MET A 218 2.39 12.11 8.47
CA MET A 218 3.17 13.36 8.57
C MET A 218 3.72 13.82 7.20
N ASP A 219 2.93 13.69 6.13
CA ASP A 219 3.28 14.14 4.78
C ASP A 219 2.85 15.61 4.61
N GLY A 220 3.83 16.51 4.60
CA GLY A 220 3.59 17.95 4.52
C GLY A 220 2.87 18.38 3.24
N ALA A 221 3.18 17.75 2.10
CA ALA A 221 2.54 18.09 0.84
C ALA A 221 1.04 17.73 0.87
N GLN A 222 0.69 16.57 1.44
CA GLN A 222 -0.69 16.14 1.62
C GLN A 222 -1.45 17.06 2.56
N ILE A 223 -0.88 17.36 3.73
CA ILE A 223 -1.51 18.18 4.77
C ILE A 223 -1.75 19.60 4.24
N LEU A 224 -0.75 20.23 3.65
CA LEU A 224 -0.91 21.59 3.11
C LEU A 224 -1.85 21.60 1.90
N GLY A 225 -1.84 20.54 1.08
CA GLY A 225 -2.74 20.40 -0.07
C GLY A 225 -4.21 20.31 0.35
N VAL A 226 -4.53 19.53 1.40
CA VAL A 226 -5.91 19.48 1.93
C VAL A 226 -6.31 20.82 2.56
N CYS A 227 -5.40 21.50 3.26
CA CYS A 227 -5.69 22.81 3.84
C CYS A 227 -6.10 23.82 2.75
N ARG A 228 -5.35 23.89 1.64
CA ARG A 228 -5.70 24.74 0.50
C ARG A 228 -7.06 24.39 -0.12
N SER A 229 -7.35 23.10 -0.29
CA SER A 229 -8.62 22.65 -0.86
C SER A 229 -9.82 22.98 0.03
N VAL A 230 -9.67 22.83 1.36
CA VAL A 230 -10.73 23.13 2.33
C VAL A 230 -11.03 24.63 2.38
N MET A 231 -10.00 25.48 2.34
CA MET A 231 -10.17 26.94 2.42
C MET A 231 -10.98 27.53 1.25
N LYS A 232 -11.06 26.85 0.09
CA LYS A 232 -11.91 27.26 -1.04
C LYS A 232 -13.40 27.24 -0.72
N HIS A 233 -13.80 26.51 0.33
CA HIS A 233 -15.18 26.36 0.76
C HIS A 233 -15.44 26.92 2.15
N ASN A 234 -14.44 27.58 2.75
CA ASN A 234 -14.58 28.20 4.06
C ASN A 234 -15.64 29.31 4.03
N VAL A 235 -16.40 29.41 5.12
CA VAL A 235 -17.35 30.50 5.39
C VAL A 235 -16.79 31.34 6.53
N PRO A 236 -16.04 32.44 6.25
CA PRO A 236 -15.31 33.19 7.26
C PRO A 236 -16.17 33.72 8.40
N GLU A 237 -17.41 34.11 8.10
CA GLU A 237 -18.37 34.62 9.09
C GLU A 237 -18.77 33.56 10.12
N TYR A 238 -18.68 32.28 9.73
CA TYR A 238 -18.97 31.15 10.59
C TYR A 238 -17.71 30.64 11.30
N SER A 239 -16.62 30.43 10.55
CA SER A 239 -15.40 29.82 11.08
C SER A 239 -14.54 30.79 11.89
N SER A 240 -14.73 32.11 11.70
CA SER A 240 -13.82 33.15 12.18
C SER A 240 -12.40 33.04 11.62
N ILE A 241 -12.21 32.30 10.52
CA ILE A 241 -10.92 32.10 9.84
C ILE A 241 -10.97 32.86 8.52
N PRO A 242 -10.09 33.86 8.30
CA PRO A 242 -10.00 34.55 7.01
C PRO A 242 -9.64 33.61 5.86
N ASN A 243 -10.18 33.86 4.66
CA ASN A 243 -9.93 33.02 3.49
C ASN A 243 -8.49 33.07 2.97
N ASP A 244 -7.73 34.09 3.34
CA ASP A 244 -6.30 34.27 3.02
C ASP A 244 -5.37 33.68 4.08
N THR A 245 -5.91 32.99 5.11
CA THR A 245 -5.11 32.33 6.14
C THR A 245 -4.13 31.32 5.51
N PRO A 246 -2.82 31.38 5.81
CA PRO A 246 -1.85 30.45 5.25
C PRO A 246 -2.16 28.98 5.60
N PRO A 247 -1.98 28.02 4.67
CA PRO A 247 -2.28 26.60 4.90
C PRO A 247 -1.64 26.01 6.16
N GLU A 248 -0.45 26.47 6.53
CA GLU A 248 0.29 26.05 7.72
C GLU A 248 -0.45 26.42 9.03
N GLN A 249 -1.24 27.50 9.01
CA GLN A 249 -2.03 27.91 10.17
C GLN A 249 -3.38 27.18 10.21
N VAL A 250 -3.92 26.84 9.05
CA VAL A 250 -5.20 26.13 8.90
C VAL A 250 -5.12 24.68 9.40
N ALA A 251 -3.97 24.01 9.25
CA ALA A 251 -3.82 22.60 9.61
C ALA A 251 -4.22 22.30 11.07
N ALA A 252 -3.88 23.19 12.01
CA ALA A 252 -4.17 23.03 13.43
C ALA A 252 -5.67 22.95 13.77
N GLU A 253 -6.53 23.42 12.87
CA GLU A 253 -7.98 23.53 13.04
C GLU A 253 -8.70 22.18 12.84
N PHE A 254 -8.10 21.25 12.08
CA PHE A 254 -8.77 19.99 11.74
C PHE A 254 -7.85 18.79 11.49
N ILE A 255 -6.52 18.93 11.57
CA ILE A 255 -5.57 17.85 11.34
C ILE A 255 -5.03 17.30 12.67
N LYS A 256 -5.05 15.98 12.80
CA LYS A 256 -4.30 15.25 13.83
C LYS A 256 -3.32 14.29 13.18
N ILE A 257 -2.04 14.37 13.54
CA ILE A 257 -1.00 13.53 12.95
C ILE A 257 -0.90 12.21 13.72
N CYS A 258 -0.68 11.13 12.98
CA CYS A 258 -0.37 9.82 13.52
C CYS A 258 0.89 9.84 14.40
N TRP A 259 0.77 9.43 15.67
CA TRP A 259 1.89 9.38 16.59
C TRP A 259 2.91 8.30 16.25
N ARG A 260 2.53 7.23 15.54
CA ARG A 260 3.49 6.23 15.08
C ARG A 260 4.52 6.89 14.17
N HIS A 261 4.07 7.58 13.12
CA HIS A 261 4.95 8.28 12.17
C HIS A 261 5.79 9.36 12.84
N ALA A 262 5.23 10.06 13.84
CA ALA A 262 5.97 11.09 14.57
C ALA A 262 7.05 10.53 15.49
N LYS A 263 6.81 9.37 16.10
CA LYS A 263 7.71 8.72 17.07
C LYS A 263 8.70 7.75 16.43
N GLU A 264 8.43 7.25 15.23
CA GLU A 264 9.29 6.29 14.54
C GLU A 264 10.75 6.76 14.41
N PRO A 265 11.04 8.02 14.01
CA PRO A 265 12.42 8.52 13.97
C PRO A 265 13.12 8.53 15.34
N VAL A 266 12.36 8.62 16.44
CA VAL A 266 12.91 8.66 17.80
C VAL A 266 13.49 7.31 18.22
N HIS A 267 13.00 6.20 17.64
CA HIS A 267 13.54 4.87 17.92
C HIS A 267 15.03 4.75 17.52
N ASP A 268 15.47 5.48 16.51
CA ASP A 268 16.87 5.54 16.11
C ASP A 268 17.77 6.25 17.13
N PHE A 269 17.20 7.01 18.09
CA PHE A 269 17.96 7.77 19.07
C PHE A 269 18.33 6.93 20.29
N ARG A 270 17.81 5.70 20.41
CA ARG A 270 17.99 4.84 21.59
C ARG A 270 19.45 4.56 21.94
N SER A 271 20.34 4.50 20.96
CA SER A 271 21.78 4.30 21.19
C SER A 271 22.56 5.59 21.41
N LEU A 272 21.92 6.76 21.26
CA LEU A 272 22.56 8.08 21.30
C LEU A 272 22.38 8.78 22.65
N VAL A 273 21.38 8.38 23.44
CA VAL A 273 21.01 9.05 24.70
C VAL A 273 20.76 8.03 25.81
N SER A 274 20.63 8.50 27.06
CA SER A 274 20.25 7.65 28.18
C SER A 274 18.83 7.07 28.00
N PRO A 275 18.49 5.96 28.67
CA PRO A 275 17.13 5.42 28.64
C PRO A 275 16.05 6.42 29.06
N ASP A 276 16.36 7.30 30.03
CA ASP A 276 15.43 8.31 30.54
C ASP A 276 15.23 9.44 29.53
N ASP A 277 16.31 9.91 28.90
CA ASP A 277 16.24 10.91 27.82
C ASP A 277 15.50 10.38 26.60
N HIS A 278 15.75 9.12 26.22
CA HIS A 278 15.00 8.46 25.15
C HIS A 278 13.51 8.34 25.48
N ALA A 279 13.16 8.02 26.73
CA ALA A 279 11.77 8.00 27.18
C ALA A 279 11.15 9.40 27.13
N ARG A 280 11.89 10.45 27.52
CA ARG A 280 11.44 11.85 27.42
C ARG A 280 11.19 12.24 25.95
N LEU A 281 12.12 11.92 25.05
CA LEU A 281 11.97 12.16 23.61
C LEU A 281 10.76 11.43 23.01
N LEU A 282 10.46 10.19 23.43
CA LEU A 282 9.28 9.44 22.97
C LEU A 282 7.94 10.02 23.46
N ASN A 283 7.96 10.77 24.56
CA ASN A 283 6.77 11.26 25.24
C ASN A 283 6.45 12.73 24.94
N PHE A 284 7.17 13.38 24.02
CA PHE A 284 6.94 14.78 23.63
C PHE A 284 5.49 15.10 23.20
N VAL A 285 4.77 14.12 22.64
CA VAL A 285 3.36 14.28 22.23
C VAL A 285 2.39 14.54 23.39
N TYR A 286 2.84 14.30 24.64
CA TYR A 286 2.06 14.48 25.86
C TYR A 286 2.37 15.79 26.59
N ILE A 287 3.13 16.70 25.98
CA ILE A 287 3.43 18.01 26.57
C ILE A 287 2.14 18.78 26.85
N GLU A 288 1.96 19.20 28.10
CA GLU A 288 0.68 19.71 28.61
C GLU A 288 0.51 21.23 28.47
N SER A 289 1.59 21.97 28.20
CA SER A 289 1.53 23.43 28.07
C SER A 289 2.63 23.98 27.15
N ALA A 290 2.49 25.26 26.76
CA ALA A 290 3.49 25.95 25.95
C ALA A 290 4.81 26.14 26.71
N GLU A 291 4.75 26.37 28.03
CA GLU A 291 5.94 26.49 28.87
C GLU A 291 6.71 25.15 28.90
N LYS A 292 6.00 24.03 29.04
CA LYS A 292 6.61 22.69 28.99
C LYS A 292 7.15 22.35 27.60
N LEU A 293 6.60 22.92 26.54
CA LEU A 293 7.15 22.79 25.19
C LEU A 293 8.49 23.53 25.05
N THR A 294 8.57 24.74 25.58
CA THR A 294 9.82 25.51 25.63
C THR A 294 10.88 24.77 26.47
N GLU A 295 10.51 24.25 27.64
CA GLU A 295 11.41 23.42 28.46
C GLU A 295 11.89 22.15 27.73
N PHE A 296 11.02 21.54 26.91
CA PHE A 296 11.39 20.39 26.10
C PHE A 296 12.38 20.76 24.99
N SER A 297 12.19 21.92 24.35
CA SER A 297 13.09 22.42 23.30
C SER A 297 14.48 22.70 23.86
N ALA A 298 14.56 23.38 25.01
CA ALA A 298 15.82 23.60 25.72
C ALA A 298 16.49 22.29 26.17
N PHE A 299 15.69 21.26 26.50
CA PHE A 299 16.21 19.92 26.77
C PHE A 299 16.81 19.26 25.52
N VAL A 300 16.16 19.38 24.36
CA VAL A 300 16.72 18.84 23.11
C VAL A 300 18.06 19.49 22.78
N ASP A 301 18.17 20.81 22.96
CA ASP A 301 19.39 21.56 22.73
C ASP A 301 20.52 21.13 23.67
N SER A 302 20.20 20.87 24.95
CA SER A 302 21.20 20.48 25.95
C SER A 302 21.80 19.09 25.72
N LEU A 303 21.16 18.23 24.92
CA LEU A 303 21.72 16.92 24.54
C LEU A 303 22.95 17.06 23.64
N GLY A 304 23.12 18.18 22.91
CA GLY A 304 24.25 18.40 22.03
C GLY A 304 24.36 17.43 20.84
N ILE A 305 23.30 16.67 20.54
CA ILE A 305 23.30 15.65 19.47
C ILE A 305 22.60 16.21 18.24
N LYS A 306 23.39 16.50 17.20
CA LYS A 306 22.90 17.11 15.95
C LYS A 306 21.70 16.39 15.34
N LYS A 307 21.69 15.05 15.31
CA LYS A 307 20.58 14.26 14.74
C LYS A 307 19.25 14.53 15.45
N ILE A 308 19.28 14.71 16.77
CA ILE A 308 18.09 14.94 17.60
C ILE A 308 17.67 16.41 17.50
N HIS A 309 18.63 17.33 17.52
CA HIS A 309 18.39 18.75 17.28
C HIS A 309 17.74 18.99 15.92
N ASP A 310 18.31 18.49 14.82
CA ASP A 310 17.73 18.63 13.47
C ASP A 310 16.32 18.04 13.39
N TRP A 311 16.10 16.89 14.08
CA TRP A 311 14.78 16.29 14.16
C TRP A 311 13.77 17.22 14.83
N TRP A 312 14.11 17.86 15.94
CA TRP A 312 13.22 18.77 16.66
C TRP A 312 13.05 20.11 15.95
N ALA A 313 14.14 20.70 15.46
CA ALA A 313 14.14 21.93 14.69
C ALA A 313 13.21 21.84 13.46
N HIS A 314 13.13 20.68 12.80
CA HIS A 314 12.14 20.47 11.73
C HIS A 314 10.68 20.68 12.19
N LYS A 315 10.34 20.32 13.43
CA LYS A 315 8.98 20.47 13.97
C LYS A 315 8.69 21.94 14.25
N GLU A 316 9.70 22.68 14.71
CA GLU A 316 9.60 24.11 14.98
C GLU A 316 9.58 24.96 13.70
N MET A 317 10.40 24.60 12.71
CA MET A 317 10.46 25.27 11.40
C MET A 317 9.15 25.17 10.61
N HIS A 318 8.31 24.19 10.91
CA HIS A 318 7.03 23.97 10.25
C HIS A 318 5.89 24.16 11.25
N PRO A 319 5.32 25.38 11.35
CA PRO A 319 4.41 25.77 12.44
C PRO A 319 3.17 24.87 12.61
N TRP A 320 2.78 24.15 11.55
CA TRP A 320 1.65 23.23 11.59
C TRP A 320 1.93 21.93 12.35
N ILE A 321 3.19 21.49 12.48
CA ILE A 321 3.53 20.14 12.94
C ILE A 321 3.19 19.95 14.42
N ILE A 322 3.66 20.86 15.28
CA ILE A 322 3.47 20.74 16.73
C ILE A 322 1.99 20.83 17.12
N PRO A 323 1.19 21.81 16.64
CA PRO A 323 -0.25 21.88 16.88
C PRO A 323 -1.04 20.63 16.45
N CYS A 324 -0.56 19.92 15.43
CA CYS A 324 -1.18 18.69 14.96
C CYS A 324 -0.72 17.43 15.72
N LEU A 325 0.32 17.53 16.56
CA LEU A 325 0.88 16.41 17.35
C LEU A 325 0.58 16.50 18.84
N VAL A 326 0.56 17.72 19.39
CA VAL A 326 0.50 18.00 20.82
C VAL A 326 -0.84 18.66 21.16
N LYS A 327 -1.60 18.01 22.05
CA LYS A 327 -2.97 18.46 22.41
C LYS A 327 -3.01 19.90 22.91
N SER A 328 -2.07 20.28 23.76
CA SER A 328 -2.02 21.61 24.38
C SER A 328 -1.78 22.73 23.37
N GLN A 329 -1.29 22.41 22.17
CA GLN A 329 -1.01 23.34 21.10
C GLN A 329 -2.05 23.27 19.97
N SER A 330 -2.98 22.32 20.03
CA SER A 330 -3.99 22.12 19.00
C SER A 330 -5.17 23.06 19.17
N ARG A 331 -5.83 23.41 18.05
CA ARG A 331 -7.10 24.15 18.07
C ARG A 331 -8.33 23.24 18.07
N LEU A 332 -8.11 21.93 17.92
CA LEU A 332 -9.16 20.93 18.11
C LEU A 332 -9.69 20.99 19.55
N THR A 333 -11.01 20.84 19.70
CA THR A 333 -11.60 20.72 21.03
C THR A 333 -11.06 19.46 21.74
N ALA A 334 -10.97 19.49 23.07
CA ALA A 334 -10.46 18.38 23.85
C ALA A 334 -11.22 17.06 23.56
N GLU A 335 -12.54 17.15 23.39
CA GLU A 335 -13.40 16.01 23.03
C GLU A 335 -13.03 15.43 21.66
N VAL A 336 -12.89 16.27 20.62
CA VAL A 336 -12.51 15.81 19.28
C VAL A 336 -11.11 15.21 19.33
N TRP A 337 -10.17 15.84 20.02
CA TRP A 337 -8.81 15.32 20.15
C TRP A 337 -8.80 13.93 20.81
N ASP A 338 -9.49 13.75 21.93
CA ASP A 338 -9.44 12.52 22.73
C ASP A 338 -10.19 11.37 22.07
N THR A 339 -11.29 11.66 21.36
CA THR A 339 -12.07 10.65 20.63
C THR A 339 -11.39 10.22 19.33
N THR A 340 -10.50 11.06 18.79
CA THR A 340 -9.78 10.78 17.54
C THR A 340 -8.55 9.91 17.79
N PRO A 341 -8.46 8.71 17.18
CA PRO A 341 -7.28 7.86 17.33
C PRO A 341 -6.01 8.55 16.84
N SER A 342 -4.90 8.43 17.57
CA SER A 342 -3.59 8.93 17.12
C SER A 342 -2.83 7.93 16.23
N THR A 343 -3.55 7.07 15.49
CA THR A 343 -2.96 6.01 14.65
C THR A 343 -3.60 5.97 13.27
N THR A 344 -2.80 5.77 12.23
CA THR A 344 -3.26 5.52 10.85
C THR A 344 -3.20 4.04 10.47
N ASN A 345 -3.14 3.13 11.46
CA ASN A 345 -3.09 1.67 11.25
C ASN A 345 -4.17 1.15 10.27
N THR A 346 -5.37 1.74 10.27
CA THR A 346 -6.41 1.35 9.31
C THR A 346 -5.99 1.68 7.87
N ASN A 347 -5.38 2.83 7.64
CA ASN A 347 -4.86 3.24 6.33
C ASN A 347 -3.66 2.36 5.92
N GLU A 348 -2.71 2.13 6.83
CA GLU A 348 -1.57 1.22 6.60
C GLU A 348 -2.02 -0.20 6.26
N ALA A 349 -2.99 -0.74 7.00
CA ALA A 349 -3.55 -2.06 6.74
C ALA A 349 -4.29 -2.13 5.40
N GLN A 350 -4.93 -1.05 4.95
CA GLN A 350 -5.55 -0.96 3.63
C GLN A 350 -4.51 -0.95 2.51
N HIS A 351 -3.38 -0.24 2.68
CA HIS A 351 -2.26 -0.32 1.74
C HIS A 351 -1.71 -1.74 1.65
N ALA A 352 -1.41 -2.36 2.80
CA ALA A 352 -0.90 -3.73 2.85
C ALA A 352 -1.88 -4.72 2.22
N GLY A 353 -3.18 -4.59 2.52
CA GLY A 353 -4.24 -5.41 1.95
C GLY A 353 -4.33 -5.25 0.44
N THR A 354 -4.36 -4.02 -0.07
CA THR A 354 -4.41 -3.76 -1.51
C THR A 354 -3.16 -4.34 -2.20
N ASN A 355 -1.97 -4.05 -1.67
CA ASN A 355 -0.70 -4.55 -2.22
C ASN A 355 -0.62 -6.08 -2.20
N SER A 356 -1.26 -6.74 -1.23
CA SER A 356 -1.31 -8.21 -1.21
C SER A 356 -2.18 -8.80 -2.33
N LEU A 357 -3.18 -8.05 -2.79
CA LEU A 357 -4.12 -8.48 -3.82
C LEU A 357 -3.66 -8.06 -5.23
N THR A 358 -3.11 -6.85 -5.37
CA THR A 358 -2.72 -6.28 -6.66
C THR A 358 -1.23 -6.45 -6.96
N GLY A 359 -0.37 -6.56 -5.94
CA GLY A 359 1.08 -6.54 -6.05
C GLY A 359 1.68 -5.14 -5.91
N THR A 360 3.01 -5.03 -6.02
CA THR A 360 3.77 -3.77 -5.91
C THR A 360 4.65 -3.54 -7.14
N GLY A 361 5.04 -2.29 -7.40
CA GLY A 361 5.90 -1.94 -8.54
C GLY A 361 5.20 -2.01 -9.90
N LEU A 362 3.88 -1.86 -9.92
CA LEU A 362 3.06 -1.81 -11.12
C LEU A 362 3.15 -0.44 -11.81
N SER A 363 2.92 -0.40 -13.13
CA SER A 363 2.63 0.89 -13.80
C SER A 363 1.27 1.44 -13.34
N PHE A 364 1.01 2.74 -13.54
CA PHE A 364 -0.27 3.36 -13.17
C PHE A 364 -1.48 2.62 -13.73
N ALA A 365 -1.46 2.34 -15.04
CA ALA A 365 -2.56 1.65 -15.70
C ALA A 365 -2.79 0.27 -15.08
N GLU A 366 -1.71 -0.44 -14.76
CA GLU A 366 -1.78 -1.77 -14.16
C GLU A 366 -2.29 -1.74 -12.72
N GLY A 367 -1.78 -0.81 -11.91
CA GLY A 367 -2.25 -0.62 -10.55
C GLY A 367 -3.72 -0.24 -10.52
N LEU A 368 -4.14 0.66 -11.42
CA LEU A 368 -5.51 1.13 -11.52
C LEU A 368 -6.46 0.00 -11.96
N THR A 369 -6.14 -0.70 -13.04
CA THR A 369 -6.98 -1.81 -13.52
C THR A 369 -7.05 -2.93 -12.48
N ALA A 370 -5.93 -3.32 -11.87
CA ALA A 370 -5.92 -4.37 -10.85
C ALA A 370 -6.75 -3.99 -9.62
N ALA A 371 -6.64 -2.74 -9.16
CA ALA A 371 -7.43 -2.27 -8.02
C ALA A 371 -8.91 -2.13 -8.36
N TYR A 372 -9.23 -1.68 -9.58
CA TYR A 372 -10.61 -1.64 -10.08
C TYR A 372 -11.24 -3.04 -10.10
N ASP A 373 -10.51 -4.05 -10.60
CA ASP A 373 -11.00 -5.42 -10.60
C ASP A 373 -11.25 -5.93 -9.17
N VAL A 374 -10.34 -5.64 -8.23
CA VAL A 374 -10.52 -5.98 -6.80
C VAL A 374 -11.76 -5.30 -6.23
N ASP A 375 -11.89 -3.99 -6.40
CA ASP A 375 -13.00 -3.24 -5.82
C ASP A 375 -14.35 -3.62 -6.47
N ARG A 376 -14.37 -3.86 -7.78
CA ARG A 376 -15.57 -4.34 -8.49
C ARG A 376 -15.99 -5.71 -7.96
N ASN A 377 -15.06 -6.65 -7.82
CA ASN A 377 -15.37 -7.99 -7.30
C ASN A 377 -15.95 -7.91 -5.89
N VAL A 378 -15.38 -7.08 -5.00
CA VAL A 378 -15.93 -6.85 -3.65
C VAL A 378 -17.34 -6.26 -3.74
N ALA A 379 -17.57 -5.29 -4.62
CA ALA A 379 -18.88 -4.68 -4.75
C ALA A 379 -19.94 -5.62 -5.33
N ASP A 380 -19.56 -6.49 -6.27
CA ASP A 380 -20.43 -7.52 -6.85
C ASP A 380 -20.77 -8.60 -5.82
N GLU A 381 -19.82 -8.95 -4.96
CA GLU A 381 -20.04 -9.87 -3.84
C GLU A 381 -21.03 -9.29 -2.82
N ILE A 382 -20.88 -8.01 -2.46
CA ILE A 382 -21.84 -7.32 -1.58
C ILE A 382 -23.22 -7.30 -2.22
N GLU A 383 -23.32 -6.95 -3.51
CA GLU A 383 -24.59 -6.92 -4.22
C GLU A 383 -25.25 -8.30 -4.30
N LEU A 384 -24.46 -9.35 -4.58
CA LEU A 384 -24.92 -10.73 -4.58
C LEU A 384 -25.41 -11.14 -3.19
N SER A 385 -24.69 -10.76 -2.14
CA SER A 385 -25.10 -11.03 -0.75
C SER A 385 -26.40 -10.32 -0.40
N LEU A 386 -26.59 -9.06 -0.83
CA LEU A 386 -27.85 -8.35 -0.63
C LEU A 386 -29.02 -9.02 -1.35
N LYS A 387 -28.80 -9.52 -2.57
CA LYS A 387 -29.85 -10.16 -3.37
C LYS A 387 -30.20 -11.56 -2.86
N THR A 388 -29.22 -12.32 -2.40
CA THR A 388 -29.38 -13.75 -2.06
C THR A 388 -29.55 -14.01 -0.57
N GLY A 389 -29.14 -13.07 0.29
CA GLY A 389 -29.04 -13.29 1.74
C GLY A 389 -27.88 -14.20 2.16
N ILE A 390 -27.08 -14.69 1.22
CA ILE A 390 -25.96 -15.61 1.46
C ILE A 390 -24.66 -14.79 1.41
N LEU A 391 -23.92 -14.76 2.51
CA LEU A 391 -22.59 -14.14 2.55
C LEU A 391 -21.56 -15.11 1.96
N ALA A 392 -20.67 -14.63 1.09
CA ALA A 392 -19.51 -15.41 0.67
C ALA A 392 -18.59 -15.55 1.90
N ASN A 393 -18.53 -16.78 2.43
CA ASN A 393 -17.71 -17.17 3.57
C ASN A 393 -17.79 -16.27 4.84
N PRO A 394 -18.65 -16.61 5.82
CA PRO A 394 -18.81 -15.84 7.07
C PRO A 394 -17.56 -15.82 7.98
N HIS A 395 -16.48 -16.50 7.58
CA HIS A 395 -15.27 -16.68 8.37
C HIS A 395 -14.02 -16.27 7.57
N ASN A 396 -13.58 -15.01 7.76
CA ASN A 396 -12.16 -14.61 7.79
C ASN A 396 -11.55 -13.91 6.55
N GLU A 397 -12.27 -13.00 5.89
CA GLU A 397 -11.67 -12.11 4.90
C GLU A 397 -10.87 -10.93 5.51
N SER A 398 -9.95 -10.35 4.73
CA SER A 398 -9.16 -9.18 5.13
C SER A 398 -10.05 -7.94 5.38
N SER A 399 -11.09 -7.78 4.57
CA SER A 399 -12.17 -6.79 4.69
C SER A 399 -12.89 -6.94 6.04
N HIS A 400 -13.28 -8.16 6.42
CA HIS A 400 -13.89 -8.47 7.71
C HIS A 400 -12.94 -8.24 8.89
N ARG A 401 -11.66 -8.57 8.75
CA ARG A 401 -10.65 -8.25 9.79
C ARG A 401 -10.47 -6.74 9.95
N ALA A 402 -10.41 -5.99 8.85
CA ALA A 402 -10.32 -4.54 8.86
C ALA A 402 -11.58 -3.92 9.46
N ALA A 403 -12.78 -4.36 9.06
CA ALA A 403 -14.05 -3.91 9.61
C ALA A 403 -14.17 -4.22 11.12
N ARG A 404 -13.85 -5.44 11.56
CA ARG A 404 -13.85 -5.81 12.99
C ARG A 404 -12.80 -5.05 13.80
N SER A 405 -11.61 -4.82 13.24
CA SER A 405 -10.58 -3.97 13.86
C SER A 405 -11.08 -2.53 14.00
N THR A 406 -11.65 -1.99 12.93
CA THR A 406 -12.22 -0.64 12.84
C THR A 406 -13.38 -0.46 13.83
N THR A 407 -14.31 -1.42 13.91
CA THR A 407 -15.40 -1.43 14.89
C THR A 407 -14.87 -1.48 16.31
N ARG A 408 -13.93 -2.40 16.61
CA ARG A 408 -13.27 -2.47 17.93
C ARG A 408 -12.63 -1.15 18.30
N HIS A 409 -11.88 -0.52 17.39
CA HIS A 409 -11.27 0.78 17.62
C HIS A 409 -12.31 1.85 17.90
N THR A 410 -13.41 1.92 17.17
CA THR A 410 -14.48 2.89 17.50
C THR A 410 -15.17 2.60 18.82
N THR A 411 -15.39 1.34 19.17
CA THR A 411 -15.95 1.01 20.49
C THR A 411 -14.98 1.40 21.59
N THR A 412 -13.67 1.19 21.40
CA THR A 412 -12.63 1.64 22.32
C THR A 412 -12.59 3.17 22.41
N SER A 413 -12.62 3.90 21.29
CA SER A 413 -12.64 5.36 21.26
C SER A 413 -13.90 5.94 21.91
N LYS A 414 -15.07 5.34 21.69
CA LYS A 414 -16.32 5.76 22.34
C LYS A 414 -16.30 5.53 23.86
N LYS A 415 -15.63 4.47 24.31
CA LYS A 415 -15.44 4.17 25.74
C LYS A 415 -14.23 4.85 26.35
N ALA A 416 -13.39 5.51 25.56
CA ALA A 416 -12.20 6.22 26.03
C ALA A 416 -12.54 7.31 27.06
N PRO A 417 -13.56 8.18 26.88
CA PRO A 417 -13.94 9.15 27.91
C PRO A 417 -14.36 8.49 29.23
N GLU A 418 -15.23 7.47 29.19
CA GLU A 418 -15.61 6.71 30.40
C GLU A 418 -14.41 6.02 31.08
N GLN A 419 -13.44 5.53 30.29
CA GLN A 419 -12.23 4.91 30.85
C GLN A 419 -11.25 5.93 31.43
N VAL A 420 -11.19 7.15 30.88
CA VAL A 420 -10.39 8.25 31.43
C VAL A 420 -10.99 8.72 32.75
N GLU A 421 -12.31 8.84 32.83
CA GLU A 421 -13.04 9.19 34.05
C GLU A 421 -12.82 8.14 35.16
N LYS A 422 -13.04 6.86 34.84
CA LYS A 422 -12.75 5.74 35.77
C LYS A 422 -11.28 5.66 36.20
N ARG A 423 -10.33 6.00 35.31
CA ARG A 423 -8.90 6.06 35.67
C ARG A 423 -8.59 7.25 36.57
N ARG A 424 -9.23 8.41 36.37
CA ARG A 424 -9.09 9.57 37.26
C ARG A 424 -9.62 9.24 38.66
N GLU A 425 -10.80 8.64 38.75
CA GLU A 425 -11.38 8.17 40.01
C GLU A 425 -10.49 7.13 40.70
N SER A 426 -10.02 6.12 39.96
CA SER A 426 -9.15 5.08 40.50
C SER A 426 -7.80 5.63 40.98
N ASN A 427 -7.22 6.60 40.28
CA ASN A 427 -5.99 7.27 40.69
C ASN A 427 -6.19 8.18 41.90
N ALA A 428 -7.34 8.88 41.99
CA ALA A 428 -7.70 9.69 43.15
C ALA A 428 -7.87 8.81 44.40
N LEU A 429 -8.60 7.69 44.29
CA LEU A 429 -8.75 6.69 45.35
C LEU A 429 -7.41 6.06 45.76
N SER A 430 -6.54 5.76 44.80
CA SER A 430 -5.21 5.19 45.08
C SER A 430 -4.28 6.18 45.78
N LYS A 431 -4.44 7.48 45.51
CA LYS A 431 -3.70 8.55 46.19
C LYS A 431 -4.20 8.73 47.63
N ASP A 432 -5.52 8.78 47.82
CA ASP A 432 -6.15 8.87 49.15
C ASP A 432 -5.79 7.67 50.02
N LEU A 433 -5.81 6.44 49.47
CA LEU A 433 -5.38 5.23 50.17
C LEU A 433 -3.90 5.28 50.61
N LYS A 434 -3.01 5.85 49.78
CA LYS A 434 -1.59 6.03 50.13
C LYS A 434 -1.41 7.07 51.23
N GLU A 435 -2.15 8.17 51.17
CA GLU A 435 -2.11 9.22 52.19
C GLU A 435 -2.64 8.71 53.54
N GLN A 436 -3.70 7.89 53.54
CA GLN A 436 -4.20 7.20 54.73
C GLN A 436 -3.19 6.19 55.30
N LEU A 437 -2.52 5.41 54.45
CA LEU A 437 -1.48 4.46 54.89
C LEU A 437 -0.23 5.17 55.45
N GLN A 438 0.10 6.36 54.95
CA GLN A 438 1.17 7.20 55.50
C GLN A 438 0.76 7.87 56.81
N ALA A 439 -0.52 8.23 56.98
CA ALA A 439 -1.05 8.76 58.23
C ALA A 439 -1.14 7.71 59.35
N ILE A 440 -1.35 6.44 59.02
CA ILE A 440 -1.43 5.33 59.98
C ILE A 440 -0.05 4.88 60.47
N ASN A 441 1.04 5.17 59.75
CA ASN A 441 2.41 4.83 60.14
C ASN A 441 3.34 6.07 60.15
N PRO A 442 3.23 6.97 61.15
CA PRO A 442 4.10 8.14 61.20
C PRO A 442 5.50 7.86 61.78
N THR A 443 5.83 6.62 62.18
CA THR A 443 7.15 6.30 62.77
C THR A 443 7.69 4.94 62.36
N SER A 444 8.69 4.93 61.47
CA SER A 444 9.83 4.01 61.57
C SER A 444 11.01 4.54 60.76
N GLY A 445 11.78 5.42 61.40
CA GLY A 445 13.15 5.66 60.98
C GLY A 445 14.01 4.42 61.24
N ARG A 446 14.87 4.10 60.27
CA ARG A 446 16.07 3.24 60.34
C ARG A 446 15.91 1.87 61.04
N SER A 447 16.00 0.80 60.25
CA SER A 447 17.14 -0.15 60.24
C SER A 447 16.75 -1.47 59.56
N GLY A 448 17.76 -2.17 59.02
CA GLY A 448 17.69 -3.62 58.85
C GLY A 448 17.35 -4.12 57.45
N LYS A 449 18.40 -4.45 56.68
CA LYS A 449 18.33 -5.52 55.67
C LYS A 449 17.81 -6.80 56.36
N GLN A 450 16.75 -7.40 55.86
CA GLN A 450 16.60 -8.86 55.80
C GLN A 450 15.48 -9.25 54.84
N ALA A 451 15.79 -10.24 54.00
CA ALA A 451 14.92 -10.80 52.98
C ALA A 451 14.01 -11.88 53.56
N ALA A 452 12.75 -11.93 53.13
CA ALA A 452 11.86 -13.10 53.12
C ALA A 452 10.61 -12.78 52.22
N PRO A 453 9.77 -13.78 51.88
CA PRO A 453 9.76 -14.57 50.66
C PRO A 453 8.64 -14.15 49.66
N PRO A 454 8.63 -14.65 48.41
CA PRO A 454 7.62 -14.28 47.43
C PRO A 454 6.29 -15.02 47.69
N LEU A 455 5.23 -14.24 47.92
CA LEU A 455 3.86 -14.75 47.94
C LEU A 455 3.43 -15.12 46.52
N LEU A 456 3.17 -16.41 46.35
CA LEU A 456 2.45 -17.00 45.24
C LEU A 456 1.02 -16.44 45.17
N SER A 457 0.70 -15.72 44.10
CA SER A 457 -0.68 -15.60 43.63
C SER A 457 -0.76 -16.07 42.18
N ALA A 458 -1.49 -17.16 41.99
CA ALA A 458 -1.64 -17.89 40.74
C ALA A 458 -2.09 -17.00 39.58
N SER A 459 -1.21 -16.85 38.57
CA SER A 459 -1.60 -16.38 37.24
C SER A 459 -1.67 -17.59 36.31
N SER A 460 -2.87 -18.16 36.22
CA SER A 460 -3.23 -19.15 35.21
C SER A 460 -3.38 -18.44 33.86
N SER A 461 -2.33 -18.50 33.04
CA SER A 461 -2.48 -18.43 31.58
C SER A 461 -1.41 -19.27 30.91
N GLY A 462 -1.70 -20.56 30.77
CA GLY A 462 -0.93 -21.46 29.92
C GLY A 462 -0.96 -20.97 28.47
N ARG A 463 0.17 -20.45 27.99
CA ARG A 463 0.54 -20.52 26.58
C ARG A 463 2.05 -20.41 26.39
N VAL A 464 2.71 -21.56 26.44
CA VAL A 464 4.11 -21.72 26.03
C VAL A 464 4.19 -21.40 24.52
N LYS A 465 4.95 -20.36 24.16
CA LYS A 465 5.40 -20.12 22.78
C LYS A 465 6.74 -20.81 22.61
N SER A 466 6.79 -21.83 21.76
CA SER A 466 8.03 -22.33 21.19
C SER A 466 8.58 -21.32 20.18
N VAL A 467 9.81 -20.89 20.40
CA VAL A 467 10.64 -20.10 19.48
C VAL A 467 11.21 -21.05 18.42
N PRO A 468 11.37 -20.58 17.18
CA PRO A 468 12.68 -20.79 16.58
C PRO A 468 13.28 -19.49 16.05
N VAL A 469 14.54 -19.33 16.42
CA VAL A 469 15.50 -18.34 15.93
C VAL A 469 15.84 -18.64 14.47
N ARG A 470 15.85 -17.61 13.63
CA ARG A 470 16.87 -17.51 12.57
C ARG A 470 17.18 -16.05 12.24
N ALA A 471 18.44 -15.72 12.47
CA ALA A 471 19.10 -14.50 12.03
C ALA A 471 19.25 -14.50 10.50
N GLY A 472 19.28 -13.30 9.93
CA GLY A 472 19.58 -13.06 8.53
C GLY A 472 19.42 -11.58 8.22
N ASN A 473 20.52 -10.84 8.40
CA ASN A 473 20.75 -9.54 7.80
C ASN A 473 20.33 -9.56 6.33
N ASP A 474 19.56 -8.55 5.93
CA ASP A 474 19.66 -7.95 4.60
C ASP A 474 19.06 -6.54 4.69
N GLY A 475 19.94 -5.54 4.68
CA GLY A 475 19.53 -4.15 4.52
C GLY A 475 18.93 -3.95 3.15
N PHE A 476 17.83 -3.19 3.04
CA PHE A 476 17.34 -2.78 1.72
C PHE A 476 16.47 -1.52 1.76
N PHE A 477 16.93 -0.54 0.97
CA PHE A 477 16.24 0.50 0.22
C PHE A 477 14.77 0.82 0.56
N SER A 478 14.57 2.10 0.89
CA SER A 478 13.36 2.89 0.65
C SER A 478 12.66 2.48 -0.65
N ARG A 479 11.60 1.67 -0.52
CA ARG A 479 10.63 1.43 -1.58
C ARG A 479 9.48 2.40 -1.34
N ARG A 480 9.44 3.47 -2.14
CA ARG A 480 8.28 4.37 -2.25
C ARG A 480 7.07 3.53 -2.68
N SER A 481 6.13 3.35 -1.76
CA SER A 481 4.84 2.73 -2.03
C SER A 481 3.90 3.75 -2.68
N PRO A 482 2.98 3.33 -3.56
CA PRO A 482 1.91 4.21 -4.03
C PRO A 482 0.97 4.55 -2.87
N PHE A 483 0.81 5.85 -2.61
CA PHE A 483 -0.07 6.38 -1.58
C PHE A 483 -1.54 6.26 -1.99
N LEU A 484 -2.40 5.85 -1.06
CA LEU A 484 -3.85 5.76 -1.20
C LEU A 484 -4.47 6.70 -0.15
N ILE A 485 -5.41 7.56 -0.56
CA ILE A 485 -6.12 8.46 0.35
C ILE A 485 -7.50 7.86 0.60
N ASN A 486 -7.77 7.42 1.84
CA ASN A 486 -9.11 7.02 2.26
C ASN A 486 -9.67 8.05 3.24
N ILE A 487 -10.63 8.84 2.74
CA ILE A 487 -11.45 9.73 3.56
C ILE A 487 -12.85 9.11 3.53
N PHE A 488 -13.36 8.65 4.68
CA PHE A 488 -14.78 8.65 5.09
C PHE A 488 -15.13 7.54 6.12
N ARG A 489 -15.86 7.96 7.16
CA ARG A 489 -16.92 7.20 7.85
C ARG A 489 -18.16 8.09 7.86
N PRO A 490 -19.37 7.60 7.53
CA PRO A 490 -20.60 8.25 7.98
C PRO A 490 -20.97 7.73 9.36
N PHE A 491 -21.20 8.64 10.32
CA PHE A 491 -22.05 8.35 11.47
C PHE A 491 -23.49 8.62 11.04
N TRP A 492 -24.31 7.58 10.95
CA TRP A 492 -25.75 7.70 10.76
C TRP A 492 -26.43 7.61 12.14
N ASN A 493 -27.29 8.59 12.46
CA ASN A 493 -28.12 8.59 13.66
C ASN A 493 -29.45 7.87 13.34
N PRO A 494 -29.79 6.74 13.98
CA PRO A 494 -31.02 6.00 13.66
C PRO A 494 -32.33 6.74 13.98
N ALA A 495 -32.28 7.89 14.67
CA ALA A 495 -33.47 8.62 15.09
C ALA A 495 -34.23 9.32 13.95
N ASP A 496 -33.56 9.67 12.84
CA ASP A 496 -34.18 10.47 11.77
C ASP A 496 -35.01 9.62 10.77
N ALA A 497 -35.00 8.28 10.92
CA ALA A 497 -35.73 7.37 10.04
C ALA A 497 -37.20 7.15 10.43
N PHE A 498 -37.65 7.64 11.59
CA PHE A 498 -39.00 7.37 12.10
C PHE A 498 -40.02 8.48 11.85
N ALA A 499 -39.60 9.66 11.36
CA ALA A 499 -40.49 10.81 11.19
C ALA A 499 -41.21 10.91 9.81
N GLN A 500 -40.97 9.98 8.87
CA GLN A 500 -41.57 10.04 7.51
C GLN A 500 -42.51 8.86 7.16
N ARG A 501 -42.95 8.06 8.14
CA ARG A 501 -43.85 6.91 7.89
C ARG A 501 -45.17 6.88 8.68
N SER A 502 -45.60 7.98 9.28
CA SER A 502 -46.88 8.07 10.01
C SER A 502 -47.90 9.02 9.36
N GLY A 503 -48.04 8.97 8.03
CA GLY A 503 -48.99 9.82 7.32
C GLY A 503 -49.46 9.19 6.02
N ARG A 504 -50.33 8.18 6.11
CA ARG A 504 -51.33 7.77 5.10
C ARG A 504 -51.94 6.43 5.51
N TYR A 505 -53.01 6.47 6.28
CA TYR A 505 -54.16 5.56 6.17
C TYR A 505 -55.31 6.20 6.95
N SER A 506 -56.12 6.97 6.23
CA SER A 506 -57.42 7.46 6.67
C SER A 506 -58.23 7.73 5.40
N SER A 507 -59.43 7.15 5.37
CA SER A 507 -60.53 7.30 4.40
C SER A 507 -60.59 6.38 3.17
N ARG A 508 -61.67 5.58 3.22
CA ARG A 508 -62.41 4.80 2.22
C ARG A 508 -61.88 3.43 1.82
#